data_AF-A0A6L4YPX5-F1
#
_entry.id   AF-A0A6L4YPX5-F1
#
_cell.length_a   1.000
_cell.length_b   1.000
_cell.length_c   1.000
_cell.angle_alpha   90.00
_cell.angle_beta   90.00
_cell.angle_gamma   90.00
#
_symmetry.space_group_name_H-M   'P 1'
#
loop_
_entity.id
_entity.type
_entity.pdbx_description
1 polymer ?
#
loop_
_entity_poly.entity_id
_entity_poly.type
_entity_poly.pdbx_seq_one_letter_code
_entity_poly.pdbx_strand_id
1 'polypeptide(L)'
;LRAKLRDGTTSVNREIKPLARKLDKLIMQPVRKLAGKGKQLLIAPDGKLNLLPFAALVDESGKFLVENNKISYLTSGRDLLRLEIKIENKQAPVIIGDPDFGPIPDASSIKEGSTLYARLGFPRLASTEPEARAIKELFPDADLLLQQQATEEAINQQATEEAINNLNAPLILHIATHGFFLQEEVAPAPTPDETRIGEIIGAEAENKFSDIKIENPLLRSGIALTGANLHKDEKEEGIFTALKTTGVNLWGTKVVVLSACNTGVGEVKTGDGIYGLRRALVLAGSETQLMSLWPVSDKGTKELMVDYYSRLQKDEGRADALRNVQLELLKNRKMGRSHPFY
;
A
#
# COMPACT_ATOMS: atom_id res chain seq x y z
N LEU A 1 8.38 -16.79 -4.26
CA LEU A 1 9.24 -15.63 -3.95
C LEU A 1 8.61 -14.71 -2.91
N ARG A 2 7.42 -14.13 -3.14
CA ARG A 2 6.75 -13.24 -2.17
C ARG A 2 6.67 -13.80 -0.75
N ALA A 3 6.17 -15.03 -0.57
CA ALA A 3 6.09 -15.67 0.75
C ALA A 3 7.45 -15.73 1.47
N LYS A 4 8.53 -16.02 0.72
CA LYS A 4 9.91 -16.06 1.22
C LYS A 4 10.51 -14.68 1.49
N LEU A 5 10.03 -13.65 0.78
CA LEU A 5 10.36 -12.25 1.07
C LEU A 5 9.52 -11.69 2.21
N ARG A 6 8.42 -12.31 2.62
CA ARG A 6 7.64 -11.89 3.80
C ARG A 6 8.23 -12.47 5.09
N ASP A 7 8.86 -13.63 5.00
CA ASP A 7 9.49 -14.31 6.12
C ASP A 7 10.90 -13.74 6.37
N GLY A 8 11.02 -12.94 7.43
CA GLY A 8 12.27 -12.32 7.87
C GLY A 8 13.35 -13.31 8.32
N THR A 9 13.04 -14.59 8.48
CA THR A 9 14.01 -15.65 8.83
C THR A 9 14.62 -16.35 7.61
N THR A 10 14.03 -16.15 6.43
CA THR A 10 14.45 -16.83 5.21
C THR A 10 15.87 -16.40 4.79
N SER A 11 16.70 -17.38 4.43
CA SER A 11 18.08 -17.11 4.00
C SER A 11 18.10 -16.47 2.61
N VAL A 12 18.56 -15.21 2.52
CA VAL A 12 18.63 -14.49 1.24
C VAL A 12 19.47 -15.23 0.20
N ASN A 13 20.66 -15.70 0.56
CA ASN A 13 21.58 -16.31 -0.41
C ASN A 13 21.18 -17.75 -0.77
N ARG A 14 20.57 -18.49 0.17
CA ARG A 14 20.21 -19.91 -0.05
C ARG A 14 18.82 -20.09 -0.64
N GLU A 15 17.89 -19.18 -0.37
CA GLU A 15 16.48 -19.35 -0.74
C GLU A 15 15.94 -18.20 -1.61
N ILE A 16 16.19 -16.94 -1.24
CA ILE A 16 15.63 -15.79 -2.00
C ILE A 16 16.33 -15.62 -3.34
N LYS A 17 17.67 -15.50 -3.36
CA LYS A 17 18.45 -15.24 -4.59
C LYS A 17 18.23 -16.31 -5.67
N PRO A 18 18.22 -17.63 -5.37
CA PRO A 18 17.92 -18.64 -6.38
C PRO A 18 16.51 -18.49 -6.98
N LEU A 19 15.49 -18.26 -6.15
CA LEU A 19 14.11 -18.03 -6.62
C LEU A 19 13.99 -16.74 -7.43
N ALA A 20 14.61 -15.66 -6.97
CA ALA A 20 14.66 -14.37 -7.65
C ALA A 20 15.36 -14.47 -9.02
N ARG A 21 16.48 -15.19 -9.11
CA ARG A 21 17.17 -15.45 -10.39
C ARG A 21 16.33 -16.30 -11.34
N LYS A 22 15.64 -17.33 -10.82
CA LYS A 22 14.74 -18.17 -11.63
C LYS A 22 13.62 -17.35 -12.26
N LEU A 23 13.02 -16.44 -11.50
CA LEU A 23 11.99 -15.52 -12.01
C LEU A 23 12.57 -14.47 -12.97
N ASP A 24 13.73 -13.89 -12.66
CA ASP A 24 14.41 -12.95 -13.56
C ASP A 24 14.65 -13.56 -14.94
N LYS A 25 15.14 -14.81 -14.99
CA LYS A 25 15.39 -15.55 -16.24
C LYS A 25 14.14 -15.68 -17.12
N LEU A 26 12.96 -15.80 -16.52
CA LEU A 26 11.69 -15.93 -17.23
C LEU A 26 11.12 -14.57 -17.67
N ILE A 27 11.36 -13.53 -16.89
CA ILE A 27 10.63 -12.26 -17.01
C ILE A 27 11.55 -11.15 -17.52
N MET A 28 12.60 -10.83 -16.76
CA MET A 28 13.41 -9.65 -17.01
C MET A 28 14.57 -9.92 -17.96
N GLN A 29 15.18 -11.10 -17.95
CA GLN A 29 16.26 -11.45 -18.88
C GLN A 29 15.89 -11.30 -20.37
N PRO A 30 14.72 -11.76 -20.87
CA PRO A 30 14.37 -11.55 -22.27
C PRO A 30 14.14 -10.07 -22.59
N VAL A 31 13.50 -9.32 -21.68
CA VAL A 31 13.19 -7.90 -21.88
C VAL A 31 14.44 -7.02 -21.73
N ARG A 32 15.38 -7.36 -20.86
CA ARG A 32 16.63 -6.61 -20.60
C ARG A 32 17.50 -6.49 -21.85
N LYS A 33 17.45 -7.47 -22.75
CA LYS A 33 18.16 -7.42 -24.05
C LYS A 33 17.58 -6.38 -25.00
N LEU A 34 16.28 -6.07 -24.83
CA LEU A 34 15.54 -5.08 -25.62
C LEU A 34 15.50 -3.72 -24.93
N ALA A 35 15.66 -3.70 -23.61
CA ALA A 35 15.72 -2.48 -22.82
C ALA A 35 17.00 -1.69 -23.14
N GLY A 36 16.86 -0.37 -23.21
CA GLY A 36 18.01 0.52 -23.41
C GLY A 36 18.98 0.51 -22.22
N LYS A 37 20.11 1.22 -22.35
CA LYS A 37 21.13 1.37 -21.29
C LYS A 37 20.70 2.29 -20.14
N GLY A 38 19.44 2.71 -20.11
CA GLY A 38 18.90 3.58 -19.07
C GLY A 38 18.91 2.90 -17.70
N LYS A 39 19.18 3.68 -16.65
CA LYS A 39 19.14 3.20 -15.26
C LYS A 39 17.74 3.29 -14.64
N GLN A 40 16.72 3.73 -15.39
CA GLN A 40 15.34 3.82 -14.93
C GLN A 40 14.48 2.81 -15.70
N LEU A 41 13.82 1.93 -14.95
CA LEU A 41 12.88 0.94 -15.45
C LEU A 41 11.47 1.36 -15.04
N LEU A 42 10.65 1.69 -16.03
CA LEU A 42 9.21 1.90 -15.88
C LEU A 42 8.51 0.61 -16.28
N ILE A 43 7.82 -0.03 -15.33
CA ILE A 43 7.25 -1.36 -15.51
C ILE A 43 5.74 -1.25 -15.44
N ALA A 44 5.04 -1.59 -16.53
CA ALA A 44 3.60 -1.80 -16.55
C ALA A 44 3.32 -3.32 -16.60
N PRO A 45 3.23 -4.01 -15.45
CA PRO A 45 3.02 -5.44 -15.42
C PRO A 45 1.56 -5.83 -15.66
N ASP A 46 1.35 -6.98 -16.27
CA ASP A 46 0.01 -7.58 -16.45
C ASP A 46 -0.18 -8.80 -15.55
N GLY A 47 -1.44 -9.07 -15.18
CA GLY A 47 -1.81 -10.24 -14.40
C GLY A 47 -0.98 -10.37 -13.11
N LYS A 48 -0.58 -11.59 -12.77
CA LYS A 48 0.13 -11.92 -11.51
C LYS A 48 1.49 -11.21 -11.35
N LEU A 49 2.04 -10.64 -12.43
CA LEU A 49 3.29 -9.87 -12.38
C LEU A 49 3.14 -8.58 -11.57
N ASN A 50 1.91 -8.08 -11.44
CA ASN A 50 1.60 -6.93 -10.59
C ASN A 50 1.98 -7.12 -9.12
N LEU A 51 2.03 -8.37 -8.65
CA LEU A 51 2.37 -8.71 -7.28
C LEU A 51 3.88 -8.99 -7.11
N LEU A 52 4.65 -8.97 -8.20
CA LEU A 52 6.06 -9.30 -8.18
C LEU A 52 6.89 -8.09 -7.75
N PRO A 53 7.71 -8.19 -6.69
CA PRO A 53 8.68 -7.15 -6.36
C PRO A 53 9.85 -7.20 -7.35
N PHE A 54 9.77 -6.50 -8.48
CA PHE A 54 10.82 -6.48 -9.51
C PHE A 54 12.17 -6.03 -8.96
N ALA A 55 12.17 -5.10 -8.00
CA ALA A 55 13.36 -4.67 -7.25
C ALA A 55 14.12 -5.82 -6.58
N ALA A 56 13.42 -6.89 -6.19
CA ALA A 56 13.96 -8.08 -5.54
C ALA A 56 14.36 -9.20 -6.51
N LEU A 57 14.16 -9.04 -7.82
CA LEU A 57 14.69 -9.98 -8.81
C LEU A 57 16.22 -9.87 -8.88
N VAL A 58 16.88 -10.95 -9.27
CA VAL A 58 18.34 -11.04 -9.31
C VAL A 58 18.80 -11.23 -10.75
N ASP A 59 19.68 -10.36 -11.22
CA ASP A 59 20.24 -10.39 -12.58
C ASP A 59 21.33 -11.49 -12.77
N GLU A 60 21.88 -11.58 -13.97
CA GLU A 60 22.93 -12.56 -14.33
C GLU A 60 24.21 -12.38 -13.49
N SER A 61 24.44 -11.17 -12.96
CA SER A 61 25.60 -10.86 -12.11
C SER A 61 25.38 -11.21 -10.64
N GLY A 62 24.20 -11.74 -10.29
CA GLY A 62 23.86 -12.11 -8.91
C GLY A 62 23.47 -10.91 -8.02
N LYS A 63 23.22 -9.75 -8.64
CA LYS A 63 22.77 -8.52 -7.97
C LYS A 63 21.27 -8.35 -8.06
N PHE A 64 20.67 -7.76 -7.03
CA PHE A 64 19.27 -7.37 -7.08
C PHE A 64 19.06 -6.25 -8.10
N LEU A 65 17.91 -6.22 -8.78
CA LEU A 65 17.65 -5.21 -9.81
C LEU A 65 17.67 -3.79 -9.25
N VAL A 66 17.26 -3.59 -8.00
CA VAL A 66 17.34 -2.30 -7.30
C VAL A 66 18.77 -1.77 -7.17
N GLU A 67 19.78 -2.64 -7.15
CA GLU A 67 21.19 -2.23 -7.06
C GLU A 67 21.63 -1.47 -8.32
N ASN A 68 21.10 -1.82 -9.48
CA ASN A 68 21.50 -1.26 -10.76
C ASN A 68 20.44 -0.35 -11.39
N ASN A 69 19.19 -0.40 -10.94
CA ASN A 69 18.05 0.26 -11.57
C ASN A 69 17.19 1.02 -10.55
N LYS A 70 16.71 2.19 -10.96
CA LYS A 70 15.54 2.85 -10.38
C LYS A 70 14.30 2.19 -10.97
N ILE A 71 13.39 1.70 -10.14
CA ILE A 71 12.21 0.97 -10.61
C ILE A 71 10.97 1.75 -10.19
N SER A 72 10.09 2.01 -11.16
CA SER A 72 8.78 2.59 -10.91
C SER A 72 7.73 1.78 -11.66
N TYR A 73 6.56 1.64 -11.05
CA TYR A 73 5.48 0.85 -11.61
C TYR A 73 4.41 1.76 -12.21
N LEU A 74 4.02 1.47 -13.44
CA LEU A 74 2.91 2.12 -14.13
C LEU A 74 1.69 1.18 -14.12
N THR A 75 0.51 1.74 -14.35
CA THR A 75 -0.70 0.98 -14.70
C THR A 75 -0.73 0.71 -16.19
N SER A 76 -0.29 1.67 -17.01
CA SER A 76 -0.19 1.54 -18.46
C SER A 76 0.79 2.56 -19.03
N GLY A 77 1.11 2.45 -20.33
CA GLY A 77 1.93 3.47 -21.01
C GLY A 77 1.32 4.88 -21.02
N ARG A 78 0.00 5.02 -20.85
CA ARG A 78 -0.68 6.32 -20.78
C ARG A 78 -0.25 7.14 -19.57
N ASP A 79 0.21 6.49 -18.50
CA ASP A 79 0.69 7.17 -17.29
C ASP A 79 1.92 8.06 -17.57
N LEU A 80 2.69 7.77 -18.63
CA LEU A 80 3.83 8.59 -19.03
C LEU A 80 3.44 10.03 -19.34
N LEU A 81 2.26 10.24 -19.94
CA LEU A 81 1.75 11.58 -20.25
C LEU A 81 1.46 12.39 -18.98
N ARG A 82 1.13 11.72 -17.87
CA ARG A 82 0.88 12.37 -16.59
C ARG A 82 2.17 12.80 -15.89
N LEU A 83 3.29 12.11 -16.15
CA LEU A 83 4.60 12.49 -15.61
C LEU A 83 5.10 13.82 -16.19
N GLU A 84 4.58 14.25 -17.32
CA GLU A 84 4.91 15.53 -17.95
C GLU A 84 4.13 16.72 -17.35
N ILE A 85 3.03 16.43 -16.65
CA ILE A 85 2.20 17.46 -16.01
C ILE A 85 2.90 17.93 -14.73
N LYS A 86 3.34 19.19 -14.73
CA LYS A 86 3.91 19.84 -13.56
C LYS A 86 2.87 20.73 -12.90
N ILE A 87 2.36 20.30 -11.75
CA ILE A 87 1.52 21.13 -10.89
C ILE A 87 2.38 21.60 -9.72
N GLU A 88 2.50 22.90 -9.53
CA GLU A 88 3.05 23.43 -8.30
C GLU A 88 2.00 23.34 -7.20
N ASN A 89 2.32 22.60 -6.14
CA ASN A 89 1.52 22.51 -4.94
C ASN A 89 2.42 22.89 -3.76
N LYS A 90 1.92 23.76 -2.89
CA LYS A 90 2.63 24.23 -1.69
C LYS A 90 1.81 24.01 -0.41
N GLN A 91 0.72 23.25 -0.50
CA GLN A 91 -0.08 22.86 0.67
C GLN A 91 0.75 22.01 1.61
N ALA A 92 0.51 22.13 2.91
CA ALA A 92 1.21 21.35 3.91
C ALA A 92 1.00 19.84 3.71
N PRO A 93 1.95 18.99 4.11
CA PRO A 93 1.73 17.56 4.22
C PRO A 93 0.58 17.23 5.18
N VAL A 94 -0.14 16.14 4.92
CA VAL A 94 -1.09 15.53 5.84
C VAL A 94 -0.57 14.14 6.24
N ILE A 95 -0.51 13.89 7.54
CA ILE A 95 0.05 12.67 8.13
C ILE A 95 -1.00 12.07 9.06
N ILE A 96 -1.47 10.87 8.74
CA ILE A 96 -2.46 10.11 9.50
C ILE A 96 -1.77 8.89 10.13
N GLY A 97 -2.02 8.66 11.42
CA GLY A 97 -1.53 7.48 12.16
C GLY A 97 -2.40 7.14 13.37
N ASP A 98 -2.28 5.90 13.87
CA ASP A 98 -3.10 5.31 14.95
C ASP A 98 -4.57 5.79 14.98
N PRO A 99 -5.37 5.50 13.94
CA PRO A 99 -6.78 5.86 13.96
C PRO A 99 -7.53 5.09 15.06
N ASP A 100 -8.46 5.77 15.73
CA ASP A 100 -9.34 5.14 16.72
C ASP A 100 -10.47 4.39 16.02
N PHE A 101 -10.26 3.11 15.70
CA PHE A 101 -11.23 2.30 14.99
C PHE A 101 -12.52 2.05 15.79
N GLY A 102 -12.51 2.25 17.12
CA GLY A 102 -13.57 1.81 18.02
C GLY A 102 -13.41 0.34 18.49
N PRO A 103 -14.30 -0.14 19.38
CA PRO A 103 -14.23 -1.51 19.90
C PRO A 103 -14.48 -2.53 18.78
N ILE A 104 -13.69 -3.61 18.75
CA ILE A 104 -13.88 -4.70 17.79
C ILE A 104 -15.32 -5.25 17.94
N PRO A 105 -16.10 -5.34 16.86
CA PRO A 105 -17.49 -5.77 16.93
C PRO A 105 -17.56 -7.24 17.34
N ASP A 106 -18.52 -7.58 18.20
CA ASP A 106 -18.81 -8.98 18.52
C ASP A 106 -19.52 -9.61 17.32
N ALA A 107 -19.09 -10.81 16.90
CA ALA A 107 -19.73 -11.54 15.82
C ALA A 107 -21.23 -11.80 16.08
N SER A 108 -21.63 -11.88 17.36
CA SER A 108 -23.04 -12.02 17.77
C SER A 108 -23.89 -10.77 17.52
N SER A 109 -23.26 -9.61 17.35
CA SER A 109 -23.93 -8.31 17.14
C SER A 109 -24.22 -7.98 15.68
N ILE A 110 -23.66 -8.78 14.75
CA ILE A 110 -23.85 -8.60 13.30
C ILE A 110 -25.23 -9.12 12.92
N LYS A 111 -26.15 -8.20 12.59
CA LYS A 111 -27.50 -8.53 12.15
C LYS A 111 -27.52 -9.08 10.73
N GLU A 112 -28.51 -9.91 10.43
CA GLU A 112 -28.85 -10.30 9.06
C GLU A 112 -29.18 -9.04 8.23
N GLY A 113 -28.50 -8.84 7.10
CA GLY A 113 -28.59 -7.60 6.28
C GLY A 113 -27.54 -6.52 6.58
N SER A 114 -26.61 -6.74 7.53
CA SER A 114 -25.50 -5.81 7.77
C SER A 114 -24.59 -5.66 6.55
N THR A 115 -23.91 -4.51 6.44
CA THR A 115 -22.95 -4.28 5.35
C THR A 115 -21.84 -5.31 5.37
N LEU A 116 -21.23 -5.55 4.21
CA LEU A 116 -20.12 -6.48 4.03
C LEU A 116 -18.98 -6.25 5.03
N TYR A 117 -18.67 -4.98 5.31
CA TYR A 117 -17.58 -4.59 6.19
C TYR A 117 -17.91 -4.75 7.67
N ALA A 118 -19.18 -4.97 8.04
CA ALA A 118 -19.59 -5.23 9.42
C ALA A 118 -18.96 -6.49 10.04
N ARG A 119 -18.43 -7.37 9.18
CA ARG A 119 -17.70 -8.59 9.55
C ARG A 119 -16.20 -8.38 9.73
N LEU A 120 -15.70 -7.18 9.41
CA LEU A 120 -14.30 -6.82 9.62
C LEU A 120 -14.11 -6.26 11.02
N GLY A 121 -13.02 -6.66 11.68
CA GLY A 121 -12.61 -6.13 12.97
C GLY A 121 -11.20 -5.61 12.88
N PHE A 122 -11.00 -4.33 13.22
CA PHE A 122 -9.71 -3.67 13.15
C PHE A 122 -9.17 -3.43 14.57
N PRO A 123 -8.15 -4.18 15.04
CA PRO A 123 -7.52 -3.90 16.32
C PRO A 123 -6.74 -2.58 16.25
N ARG A 124 -6.64 -1.88 17.37
CA ARG A 124 -5.87 -0.63 17.47
C ARG A 124 -4.41 -0.83 17.03
N LEU A 125 -3.85 0.15 16.31
CA LEU A 125 -2.49 0.16 15.78
C LEU A 125 -1.62 1.26 16.43
N ALA A 126 -1.50 1.22 17.76
CA ALA A 126 -0.74 2.22 18.52
C ALA A 126 0.73 2.34 18.09
N SER A 127 1.28 1.30 17.48
CA SER A 127 2.63 1.27 16.93
C SER A 127 2.84 2.18 15.71
N THR A 128 1.78 2.65 15.05
CA THR A 128 1.85 3.58 13.90
C THR A 128 1.95 5.05 14.32
N GLU A 129 1.53 5.41 15.54
CA GLU A 129 1.67 6.78 16.06
C GLU A 129 3.14 7.26 16.10
N PRO A 130 4.13 6.47 16.58
CA PRO A 130 5.53 6.83 16.53
C PRO A 130 6.10 7.07 15.12
N GLU A 131 5.55 6.45 14.08
CA GLU A 131 5.90 6.71 12.68
C GLU A 131 5.36 8.07 12.26
N ALA A 132 4.07 8.31 12.44
CA ALA A 132 3.42 9.58 12.10
C ALA A 132 4.06 10.78 12.81
N ARG A 133 4.35 10.66 14.11
CA ARG A 133 5.05 11.71 14.89
C ARG A 133 6.46 11.99 14.37
N ALA A 134 7.23 10.96 14.02
CA ALA A 134 8.57 11.14 13.49
C ALA A 134 8.57 11.83 12.11
N ILE A 135 7.54 11.59 11.29
CA ILE A 135 7.38 12.31 10.02
C ILE A 135 6.98 13.78 10.27
N LYS A 136 6.11 14.06 11.25
CA LYS A 136 5.76 15.43 11.67
C LYS A 136 6.97 16.22 12.19
N GLU A 137 7.94 15.57 12.82
CA GLU A 137 9.21 16.21 13.20
C GLU A 137 10.02 16.66 11.98
N LEU A 138 9.98 15.88 10.89
CA LEU A 138 10.61 16.25 9.63
C LEU A 138 9.84 17.40 8.95
N PHE A 139 8.51 17.39 8.99
CA PHE A 139 7.66 18.43 8.39
C PHE A 139 6.87 19.20 9.46
N PRO A 140 7.46 20.24 10.11
CA PRO A 140 6.81 20.96 11.21
C PRO A 140 5.49 21.62 10.84
N ASP A 141 5.26 21.92 9.56
CA ASP A 141 4.03 22.49 9.01
C ASP A 141 2.95 21.44 8.72
N ALA A 142 3.26 20.14 8.77
CA ALA A 142 2.33 19.07 8.41
C ALA A 142 1.13 18.95 9.35
N ASP A 143 -0.06 18.70 8.84
CA ASP A 143 -1.21 18.34 9.68
C ASP A 143 -1.04 16.90 10.17
N LEU A 144 -0.93 16.73 11.49
CA LEU A 144 -0.84 15.42 12.14
C LEU A 144 -2.20 15.03 12.70
N LEU A 145 -2.80 13.98 12.14
CA LEU A 145 -4.13 13.49 12.48
C LEU A 145 -4.00 12.12 13.16
N LEU A 146 -4.33 12.06 14.45
CA LEU A 146 -4.26 10.84 15.25
C LEU A 146 -5.63 10.51 15.85
N GLN A 147 -5.84 9.24 16.21
CA GLN A 147 -7.00 8.79 16.99
C GLN A 147 -8.33 9.24 16.38
N GLN A 148 -9.09 10.11 17.05
CA GLN A 148 -10.40 10.60 16.62
C GLN A 148 -10.33 11.58 15.45
N GLN A 149 -9.15 12.10 15.11
CA GLN A 149 -8.96 13.04 14.00
C GLN A 149 -8.66 12.35 12.66
N ALA A 150 -8.30 11.07 12.69
CA ALA A 150 -7.94 10.27 11.51
C ALA A 150 -9.17 9.76 10.73
N THR A 151 -10.08 10.67 10.37
CA THR A 151 -11.39 10.36 9.79
C THR A 151 -11.39 10.37 8.26
N GLU A 152 -12.41 9.78 7.65
CA GLU A 152 -12.67 9.92 6.20
C GLU A 152 -12.84 11.39 5.81
N GLU A 153 -13.51 12.16 6.67
CA GLU A 153 -13.74 13.59 6.44
C GLU A 153 -12.42 14.34 6.35
N ALA A 154 -11.42 14.02 7.17
CA ALA A 154 -10.12 14.68 7.10
C ALA A 154 -9.37 14.42 5.77
N ILE A 155 -9.61 13.28 5.13
CA ILE A 155 -9.13 13.01 3.76
C ILE A 155 -9.96 13.78 2.72
N ASN A 156 -11.28 13.87 2.93
CA ASN A 156 -12.23 14.48 2.00
C ASN A 156 -12.36 16.02 2.13
N GLN A 157 -11.93 16.65 3.22
CA GLN A 157 -11.90 18.11 3.39
C GLN A 157 -10.98 18.80 2.37
N GLN A 158 -10.20 18.00 1.64
CA GLN A 158 -9.41 18.36 0.46
C GLN A 158 -10.25 18.41 -0.85
N ALA A 159 -11.57 18.14 -0.81
CA ALA A 159 -12.40 17.84 -1.98
C ALA A 159 -13.76 18.58 -2.04
N THR A 160 -13.90 19.78 -1.48
CA THR A 160 -15.05 20.67 -1.77
C THR A 160 -14.97 21.29 -3.17
N GLU A 161 -16.08 21.79 -3.75
CA GLU A 161 -16.07 22.47 -5.07
C GLU A 161 -15.12 23.69 -5.10
N GLU A 162 -14.94 24.35 -3.96
CA GLU A 162 -13.96 25.44 -3.77
C GLU A 162 -12.52 24.91 -3.70
N ALA A 163 -12.30 23.70 -3.16
CA ALA A 163 -11.02 23.00 -3.12
C ALA A 163 -10.57 22.44 -4.49
N ILE A 164 -11.52 22.04 -5.36
CA ILE A 164 -11.24 21.57 -6.72
C ILE A 164 -10.71 22.72 -7.59
N ASN A 165 -11.23 23.94 -7.43
CA ASN A 165 -10.78 25.12 -8.16
C ASN A 165 -9.46 25.71 -7.61
N ASN A 166 -9.12 25.45 -6.33
CA ASN A 166 -7.93 26.00 -5.67
C ASN A 166 -6.78 25.00 -5.46
N LEU A 167 -6.90 23.75 -5.95
CA LEU A 167 -5.91 22.68 -5.72
C LEU A 167 -5.60 22.48 -4.23
N ASN A 168 -6.64 22.41 -3.38
CA ASN A 168 -6.48 22.06 -1.96
C ASN A 168 -6.27 20.55 -1.81
N ALA A 169 -5.22 20.02 -2.43
CA ALA A 169 -4.71 18.66 -2.22
C ALA A 169 -3.41 18.78 -1.41
N PRO A 170 -3.04 17.82 -0.53
CA PRO A 170 -1.84 17.99 0.27
C PRO A 170 -0.62 17.72 -0.61
N LEU A 171 0.53 18.37 -0.33
CA LEU A 171 1.77 18.06 -1.06
C LEU A 171 2.15 16.59 -0.87
N ILE A 172 1.97 16.08 0.34
CA ILE A 172 2.24 14.71 0.78
C ILE A 172 1.02 14.22 1.56
N LEU A 173 0.53 13.03 1.24
CA LEU A 173 -0.48 12.34 2.05
C LEU A 173 0.13 11.04 2.58
N HIS A 174 0.41 10.98 3.87
CA HIS A 174 0.90 9.77 4.53
C HIS A 174 -0.20 9.17 5.40
N ILE A 175 -0.50 7.88 5.22
CA ILE A 175 -1.51 7.18 5.99
C ILE A 175 -0.93 5.88 6.52
N ALA A 176 -0.80 5.78 7.84
CA ALA A 176 -0.41 4.58 8.56
C ALA A 176 -1.63 3.98 9.28
N THR A 177 -2.16 2.87 8.74
CA THR A 177 -3.41 2.24 9.21
C THR A 177 -3.55 0.79 8.71
N HIS A 178 -4.69 0.13 8.94
CA HIS A 178 -5.01 -1.15 8.31
C HIS A 178 -5.47 -0.96 6.87
N GLY A 179 -4.95 -1.80 5.97
CA GLY A 179 -5.48 -2.02 4.64
C GLY A 179 -6.20 -3.37 4.58
N PHE A 180 -7.24 -3.47 3.75
CA PHE A 180 -7.96 -4.71 3.54
C PHE A 180 -8.19 -4.99 2.05
N PHE A 181 -8.32 -6.26 1.72
CA PHE A 181 -8.72 -6.75 0.40
C PHE A 181 -9.60 -8.00 0.53
N LEU A 182 -10.75 -8.01 -0.14
CA LEU A 182 -11.75 -9.07 -0.11
C LEU A 182 -11.69 -9.86 -1.42
N GLN A 183 -11.29 -11.13 -1.36
CA GLN A 183 -11.22 -12.01 -2.54
C GLN A 183 -12.59 -12.65 -2.84
N GLU A 184 -12.91 -12.81 -4.13
CA GLU A 184 -13.92 -13.79 -4.56
C GLU A 184 -13.27 -15.19 -4.51
N GLU A 185 -13.74 -16.07 -3.63
CA GLU A 185 -13.51 -17.49 -3.83
C GLU A 185 -14.63 -18.11 -4.66
N VAL A 186 -14.24 -18.90 -5.65
CA VAL A 186 -15.10 -19.91 -6.28
C VAL A 186 -15.24 -21.03 -5.24
N ALA A 187 -16.39 -21.13 -4.60
CA ALA A 187 -16.64 -22.05 -3.49
C ALA A 187 -16.19 -23.50 -3.78
N PRO A 188 -15.36 -24.13 -2.93
CA PRO A 188 -15.37 -25.58 -2.81
C PRO A 188 -16.65 -26.01 -2.11
N ALA A 189 -17.19 -27.18 -2.47
CA ALA A 189 -18.41 -27.73 -1.89
C ALA A 189 -18.30 -27.82 -0.34
N PRO A 190 -19.37 -27.51 0.41
CA PRO A 190 -19.30 -27.48 1.87
C PRO A 190 -19.10 -28.89 2.45
N THR A 191 -18.10 -29.05 3.31
CA THR A 191 -18.01 -30.18 4.24
C THR A 191 -18.55 -29.76 5.60
N PRO A 192 -19.44 -30.55 6.23
CA PRO A 192 -20.02 -30.21 7.51
C PRO A 192 -19.10 -30.68 8.63
N ASP A 193 -18.30 -29.77 9.16
CA ASP A 193 -17.85 -29.68 10.56
C ASP A 193 -16.63 -28.77 10.62
N GLU A 194 -16.74 -27.67 11.38
CA GLU A 194 -15.73 -27.24 12.38
C GLU A 194 -16.09 -25.86 12.94
N THR A 195 -16.74 -25.88 14.09
CA THR A 195 -16.63 -24.83 15.12
C THR A 195 -15.15 -24.64 15.49
N ARG A 196 -14.57 -23.47 15.21
CA ARG A 196 -13.44 -22.92 15.97
C ARG A 196 -13.26 -21.40 15.81
N ILE A 197 -13.07 -20.77 16.97
CA ILE A 197 -12.87 -19.35 17.23
C ILE A 197 -11.36 -19.11 17.29
N GLY A 198 -10.86 -18.07 16.62
CA GLY A 198 -9.45 -17.64 16.66
C GLY A 198 -9.31 -16.19 16.18
N GLU A 199 -8.42 -15.44 16.82
CA GLU A 199 -8.05 -14.05 16.53
C GLU A 199 -7.55 -13.88 15.09
N ILE A 200 -8.12 -12.97 14.29
CA ILE A 200 -7.77 -12.86 12.86
C ILE A 200 -7.02 -11.56 12.58
N ILE A 201 -5.70 -11.71 12.45
CA ILE A 201 -4.77 -10.70 11.93
C ILE A 201 -4.51 -11.01 10.45
N GLY A 202 -4.84 -10.09 9.55
CA GLY A 202 -4.13 -9.83 8.27
C GLY A 202 -3.93 -10.94 7.22
N ALA A 203 -4.39 -12.18 7.43
CA ALA A 203 -4.23 -13.28 6.48
C ALA A 203 -5.34 -14.35 6.55
N GLU A 204 -6.14 -14.43 7.62
CA GLU A 204 -7.15 -15.49 7.79
C GLU A 204 -8.61 -15.03 7.61
N ALA A 205 -8.82 -13.78 7.18
CA ALA A 205 -10.13 -13.32 6.71
C ALA A 205 -10.51 -13.92 5.33
N GLU A 206 -9.64 -14.76 4.76
CA GLU A 206 -9.72 -15.31 3.41
C GLU A 206 -10.90 -16.29 3.21
N ASN A 207 -11.46 -16.89 4.27
CA ASN A 207 -12.45 -17.99 4.15
C ASN A 207 -13.89 -17.68 4.59
N LYS A 208 -14.26 -16.43 4.93
CA LYS A 208 -15.61 -16.10 5.49
C LYS A 208 -16.54 -15.29 4.58
N PHE A 209 -16.16 -15.05 3.33
CA PHE A 209 -16.89 -14.21 2.39
C PHE A 209 -17.47 -14.96 1.17
N SER A 210 -17.59 -16.29 1.23
CA SER A 210 -18.03 -17.15 0.11
C SER A 210 -19.41 -16.80 -0.47
N ASP A 211 -20.27 -16.13 0.31
CA ASP A 211 -21.69 -15.97 -0.03
C ASP A 211 -22.06 -14.55 -0.51
N ILE A 212 -21.11 -13.61 -0.58
CA ILE A 212 -21.38 -12.22 -0.97
C ILE A 212 -20.65 -11.86 -2.28
N LYS A 213 -21.40 -11.80 -3.38
CA LYS A 213 -20.88 -11.41 -4.70
C LYS A 213 -20.76 -9.89 -4.80
N ILE A 214 -19.56 -9.35 -4.58
CA ILE A 214 -19.30 -7.90 -4.63
C ILE A 214 -19.02 -7.48 -6.08
N GLU A 215 -20.01 -7.11 -6.89
CA GLU A 215 -19.76 -6.92 -8.34
C GLU A 215 -18.71 -5.85 -8.69
N ASN A 216 -18.50 -4.83 -7.85
CA ASN A 216 -17.52 -3.78 -8.08
C ASN A 216 -16.17 -4.07 -7.37
N PRO A 217 -15.07 -4.33 -8.11
CA PRO A 217 -13.75 -4.57 -7.52
C PRO A 217 -13.21 -3.42 -6.67
N LEU A 218 -13.64 -2.17 -6.89
CA LEU A 218 -13.21 -1.01 -6.10
C LEU A 218 -13.80 -0.97 -4.68
N LEU A 219 -14.86 -1.74 -4.42
CA LEU A 219 -15.39 -1.92 -3.07
C LEU A 219 -14.62 -3.02 -2.30
N ARG A 220 -13.86 -3.86 -2.99
CA ARG A 220 -13.17 -4.99 -2.37
C ARG A 220 -11.87 -4.61 -1.68
N SER A 221 -11.35 -3.41 -1.90
CA SER A 221 -10.13 -2.94 -1.24
C SER A 221 -10.35 -1.60 -0.58
N GLY A 222 -9.71 -1.36 0.56
CA GLY A 222 -9.79 -0.08 1.25
C GLY A 222 -8.81 0.00 2.40
N ILE A 223 -8.91 1.10 3.13
CA ILE A 223 -8.22 1.33 4.41
C ILE A 223 -9.25 1.58 5.50
N ALA A 224 -8.90 1.20 6.73
CA ALA A 224 -9.68 1.54 7.93
C ALA A 224 -9.23 2.89 8.47
N LEU A 225 -10.16 3.66 9.01
CA LEU A 225 -9.98 4.97 9.61
C LEU A 225 -10.77 5.04 10.92
N THR A 226 -10.76 6.20 11.57
CA THR A 226 -11.52 6.41 12.81
C THR A 226 -12.96 5.94 12.65
N GLY A 227 -13.42 5.11 13.59
CA GLY A 227 -14.78 4.57 13.59
C GLY A 227 -15.01 3.34 12.70
N ALA A 228 -13.98 2.75 12.09
CA ALA A 228 -14.13 1.58 11.20
C ALA A 228 -14.87 0.38 11.80
N ASN A 229 -14.82 0.20 13.12
CA ASN A 229 -15.55 -0.85 13.85
C ASN A 229 -16.95 -0.41 14.30
N LEU A 230 -17.27 0.89 14.17
CA LEU A 230 -18.55 1.48 14.55
C LEU A 230 -19.53 1.37 13.37
N HIS A 231 -20.10 0.19 13.17
CA HIS A 231 -21.09 -0.05 12.11
C HIS A 231 -22.46 0.54 12.48
N LYS A 232 -22.56 1.87 12.56
CA LYS A 232 -23.80 2.60 12.89
C LYS A 232 -24.67 2.83 11.65
N ASP A 233 -25.94 2.46 11.74
CA ASP A 233 -27.06 2.97 10.91
C ASP A 233 -26.79 3.04 9.40
N GLU A 234 -26.43 1.90 8.79
CA GLU A 234 -26.23 1.73 7.34
C GLU A 234 -25.13 2.60 6.71
N LYS A 235 -24.45 3.45 7.50
CA LYS A 235 -23.30 4.25 7.07
C LYS A 235 -22.01 3.56 7.47
N GLU A 236 -21.23 3.23 6.45
CA GLU A 236 -19.89 2.66 6.60
C GLU A 236 -18.88 3.77 6.96
N GLU A 237 -19.04 4.35 8.15
CA GLU A 237 -18.10 5.34 8.70
C GLU A 237 -16.77 4.67 9.05
N GLY A 238 -15.66 5.30 8.64
CA GLY A 238 -14.31 4.80 8.88
C GLY A 238 -13.85 3.72 7.90
N ILE A 239 -14.65 3.32 6.92
CA ILE A 239 -14.26 2.39 5.85
C ILE A 239 -14.01 3.17 4.56
N PHE A 240 -12.75 3.44 4.25
CA PHE A 240 -12.36 4.21 3.08
C PHE A 240 -11.97 3.29 1.92
N THR A 241 -12.95 2.96 1.08
CA THR A 241 -12.79 2.04 -0.05
C THR A 241 -12.00 2.68 -1.20
N ALA A 242 -11.49 1.85 -2.11
CA ALA A 242 -10.90 2.33 -3.36
C ALA A 242 -11.93 3.08 -4.22
N LEU A 243 -13.22 2.76 -4.11
CA LEU A 243 -14.27 3.54 -4.78
C LEU A 243 -14.39 4.96 -4.18
N LYS A 244 -14.44 5.10 -2.85
CA LYS A 244 -14.42 6.41 -2.20
C LYS A 244 -13.16 7.19 -2.58
N THR A 245 -12.02 6.50 -2.65
CA THR A 245 -10.73 7.09 -3.05
C THR A 245 -10.77 7.71 -4.45
N THR A 246 -11.52 7.15 -5.43
CA THR A 246 -11.60 7.77 -6.77
C THR A 246 -12.25 9.15 -6.78
N GLY A 247 -13.05 9.47 -5.76
CA GLY A 247 -13.72 10.76 -5.61
C GLY A 247 -12.87 11.84 -4.93
N VAL A 248 -11.66 11.51 -4.45
CA VAL A 248 -10.76 12.47 -3.81
C VAL A 248 -9.99 13.25 -4.87
N ASN A 249 -9.79 14.55 -4.64
CA ASN A 249 -8.87 15.35 -5.44
C ASN A 249 -7.44 15.27 -4.89
N LEU A 250 -6.57 14.56 -5.59
CA LEU A 250 -5.14 14.44 -5.30
C LEU A 250 -4.27 15.07 -6.38
N TRP A 251 -4.83 15.94 -7.23
CA TRP A 251 -4.05 16.65 -8.24
C TRP A 251 -3.07 17.62 -7.57
N GLY A 252 -1.79 17.49 -7.93
CA GLY A 252 -0.70 18.24 -7.27
C GLY A 252 -0.15 17.56 -6.02
N THR A 253 -0.76 16.47 -5.53
CA THR A 253 -0.15 15.63 -4.49
C THR A 253 1.05 14.89 -5.06
N LYS A 254 2.24 15.22 -4.55
CA LYS A 254 3.50 14.64 -5.03
C LYS A 254 3.65 13.21 -4.58
N VAL A 255 3.27 12.87 -3.37
CA VAL A 255 3.36 11.48 -2.92
C VAL A 255 2.23 11.13 -1.99
N VAL A 256 1.60 9.99 -2.28
CA VAL A 256 0.72 9.30 -1.34
C VAL A 256 1.46 8.08 -0.81
N VAL A 257 1.56 7.96 0.51
CA VAL A 257 2.16 6.81 1.17
C VAL A 257 1.08 6.07 1.93
N LEU A 258 0.81 4.83 1.55
CA LEU A 258 -0.05 3.92 2.29
C LEU A 258 0.83 2.94 3.08
N SER A 259 1.13 3.33 4.32
CA SER A 259 1.82 2.52 5.31
C SER A 259 0.84 1.55 5.98
N ALA A 260 0.26 0.69 5.16
CA ALA A 260 -0.85 -0.19 5.53
C ALA A 260 -0.69 -1.56 4.88
N CYS A 261 -0.97 -2.62 5.65
CA CYS A 261 -0.86 -4.02 5.22
C CYS A 261 -1.68 -4.29 3.95
N ASN A 262 -1.09 -5.00 2.98
CA ASN A 262 -1.74 -5.46 1.74
C ASN A 262 -2.36 -4.37 0.84
N THR A 263 -2.07 -3.09 1.05
CA THR A 263 -2.66 -2.01 0.22
C THR A 263 -2.26 -2.09 -1.26
N GLY A 264 -1.09 -2.68 -1.58
CA GLY A 264 -0.64 -2.93 -2.95
C GLY A 264 -1.16 -4.22 -3.60
N VAL A 265 -1.96 -5.02 -2.90
CA VAL A 265 -2.50 -6.30 -3.38
C VAL A 265 -3.99 -6.11 -3.67
N GLY A 266 -4.35 -6.05 -4.95
CA GLY A 266 -5.75 -5.96 -5.38
C GLY A 266 -6.13 -7.10 -6.32
N GLU A 267 -7.37 -7.07 -6.84
CA GLU A 267 -7.85 -8.10 -7.75
C GLU A 267 -7.07 -8.03 -9.07
N VAL A 268 -6.45 -9.14 -9.42
CA VAL A 268 -5.64 -9.26 -10.63
C VAL A 268 -6.53 -9.81 -11.75
N LYS A 269 -7.03 -8.92 -12.61
CA LYS A 269 -7.67 -9.33 -13.88
C LYS A 269 -6.67 -9.21 -15.02
N THR A 270 -6.47 -10.30 -15.75
CA THR A 270 -5.63 -10.33 -16.95
C THR A 270 -6.17 -9.32 -17.97
N GLY A 271 -5.33 -8.41 -18.45
CA GLY A 271 -5.72 -7.37 -19.42
C GLY A 271 -6.18 -6.04 -18.82
N ASP A 272 -6.49 -5.97 -17.53
CA ASP A 272 -7.02 -4.75 -16.88
C ASP A 272 -6.15 -4.21 -15.71
N GLY A 273 -5.08 -4.92 -15.34
CA GLY A 273 -4.18 -4.54 -14.24
C GLY A 273 -4.71 -4.90 -12.84
N ILE A 274 -4.20 -4.23 -11.79
CA ILE A 274 -4.70 -4.35 -10.41
C ILE A 274 -5.90 -3.43 -10.24
N TYR A 275 -7.07 -3.98 -9.90
CA TYR A 275 -8.16 -3.20 -9.35
C TYR A 275 -7.99 -3.06 -7.83
N GLY A 276 -8.08 -1.82 -7.34
CA GLY A 276 -8.01 -1.50 -5.91
C GLY A 276 -7.39 -0.13 -5.64
N LEU A 277 -6.87 0.08 -4.43
CA LEU A 277 -6.35 1.38 -3.97
C LEU A 277 -5.30 1.99 -4.91
N ARG A 278 -4.39 1.18 -5.47
CA ARG A 278 -3.37 1.67 -6.41
C ARG A 278 -3.99 2.36 -7.63
N ARG A 279 -4.99 1.74 -8.26
CA ARG A 279 -5.68 2.34 -9.41
C ARG A 279 -6.51 3.54 -8.98
N ALA A 280 -7.17 3.46 -7.83
CA ALA A 280 -7.99 4.56 -7.33
C ALA A 280 -7.17 5.83 -7.04
N LEU A 281 -5.98 5.70 -6.44
CA LEU A 281 -5.08 6.82 -6.21
C LEU A 281 -4.55 7.45 -7.50
N VAL A 282 -4.34 6.63 -8.55
CA VAL A 282 -4.02 7.17 -9.89
C VAL A 282 -5.20 7.98 -10.42
N LEU A 283 -6.44 7.45 -10.32
CA LEU A 283 -7.63 8.15 -10.78
C LEU A 283 -7.89 9.46 -10.01
N ALA A 284 -7.63 9.46 -8.70
CA ALA A 284 -7.76 10.63 -7.82
C ALA A 284 -6.79 11.77 -8.16
N GLY A 285 -5.66 11.50 -8.83
CA GLY A 285 -4.73 12.55 -9.26
C GLY A 285 -3.30 12.45 -8.72
N SER A 286 -3.02 11.48 -7.83
CA SER A 286 -1.69 11.37 -7.20
C SER A 286 -0.58 11.15 -8.23
N GLU A 287 0.53 11.88 -8.09
CA GLU A 287 1.66 11.76 -9.01
C GLU A 287 2.52 10.53 -8.73
N THR A 288 2.66 10.14 -7.46
CA THR A 288 3.46 8.99 -7.05
C THR A 288 2.85 8.35 -5.82
N GLN A 289 2.95 7.03 -5.77
CA GLN A 289 2.40 6.23 -4.68
C GLN A 289 3.51 5.33 -4.12
N LEU A 290 3.62 5.29 -2.80
CA LEU A 290 4.45 4.34 -2.07
C LEU A 290 3.53 3.45 -1.25
N MET A 291 3.53 2.15 -1.56
CA MET A 291 2.59 1.19 -0.98
C MET A 291 3.32 -0.09 -0.60
N SER A 292 2.89 -0.72 0.49
CA SER A 292 3.44 -2.01 0.91
C SER A 292 2.83 -3.16 0.08
N LEU A 293 3.65 -4.14 -0.30
CA LEU A 293 3.20 -5.38 -0.96
C LEU A 293 2.86 -6.50 0.03
N TRP A 294 3.21 -6.33 1.30
CA TRP A 294 2.98 -7.26 2.41
C TRP A 294 3.15 -6.52 3.76
N PRO A 295 2.65 -7.08 4.88
CA PRO A 295 2.89 -6.55 6.22
C PRO A 295 4.38 -6.45 6.56
N VAL A 296 4.82 -5.31 7.09
CA VAL A 296 6.20 -5.08 7.56
C VAL A 296 6.14 -4.78 9.06
N SER A 297 7.18 -5.13 9.82
CA SER A 297 7.24 -4.84 11.26
C SER A 297 7.23 -3.34 11.52
N ASP A 298 6.44 -2.89 12.49
CA ASP A 298 6.19 -1.46 12.75
C ASP A 298 7.48 -0.65 12.97
N LYS A 299 8.47 -1.24 13.66
CA LYS A 299 9.78 -0.59 13.86
C LYS A 299 10.56 -0.43 12.56
N GLY A 300 10.57 -1.45 11.69
CA GLY A 300 11.25 -1.39 10.40
C GLY A 300 10.58 -0.40 9.45
N THR A 301 9.25 -0.37 9.45
CA THR A 301 8.45 0.59 8.67
C THR A 301 8.72 2.02 9.09
N LYS A 302 8.73 2.31 10.41
CA LYS A 302 9.09 3.64 10.94
C LYS A 302 10.47 4.09 10.45
N GLU A 303 11.49 3.25 10.64
CA GLU A 303 12.87 3.58 10.25
C GLU A 303 12.96 3.84 8.74
N LEU A 304 12.34 2.99 7.92
CA LEU A 304 12.29 3.13 6.47
C LEU A 304 11.62 4.45 6.05
N MET A 305 10.49 4.80 6.66
CA MET A 305 9.75 6.02 6.29
C MET A 305 10.48 7.29 6.74
N VAL A 306 11.08 7.31 7.93
CA VAL A 306 11.90 8.44 8.39
C VAL A 306 13.09 8.66 7.46
N ASP A 307 13.80 7.59 7.08
CA ASP A 307 14.92 7.69 6.15
C ASP A 307 14.47 8.14 4.76
N TYR A 308 13.31 7.65 4.29
CA TYR A 308 12.72 8.04 3.01
C TYR A 308 12.40 9.53 2.97
N TYR A 309 11.68 10.04 3.98
CA TYR A 309 11.30 11.45 4.05
C TYR A 309 12.49 12.38 4.30
N SER A 310 13.46 11.97 5.12
CA SER A 310 14.71 12.74 5.31
C SER A 310 15.47 12.95 4.00
N ARG A 311 15.43 11.98 3.09
CA ARG A 311 15.99 12.12 1.74
C ARG A 311 15.17 13.03 0.85
N LEU A 312 13.83 12.95 0.91
CA LEU A 312 12.96 13.87 0.18
C LEU A 312 13.19 15.33 0.57
N GLN A 313 13.45 15.60 1.85
CA GLN A 313 13.80 16.96 2.32
C GLN A 313 15.15 17.47 1.79
N LYS A 314 16.04 16.56 1.36
CA LYS A 314 17.32 16.88 0.74
C LYS A 314 17.22 16.96 -0.78
N ASP A 315 16.01 17.16 -1.30
CA ASP A 315 15.68 17.23 -2.73
C ASP A 315 16.07 15.97 -3.53
N GLU A 316 16.23 14.81 -2.87
CA GLU A 316 16.34 13.56 -3.59
C GLU A 316 15.02 13.24 -4.29
N GLY A 317 15.10 12.77 -5.54
CA GLY A 317 13.91 12.36 -6.29
C GLY A 317 13.15 11.23 -5.59
N ARG A 318 11.81 11.21 -5.70
CA ARG A 318 10.93 10.23 -5.02
C ARG A 318 11.36 8.76 -5.18
N ALA A 319 11.76 8.36 -6.39
CA ALA A 319 12.23 7.00 -6.66
C ALA A 319 13.68 6.77 -6.16
N ASP A 320 14.51 7.82 -6.17
CA ASP A 320 15.89 7.77 -5.68
C ASP A 320 15.96 7.63 -4.18
N ALA A 321 15.16 8.40 -3.46
CA ALA A 321 15.03 8.33 -2.01
C ALA A 321 14.71 6.91 -1.57
N LEU A 322 13.65 6.30 -2.13
CA LEU A 322 13.26 4.91 -1.79
C LEU A 322 14.37 3.91 -2.12
N ARG A 323 14.96 4.03 -3.32
CA ARG A 323 16.04 3.14 -3.74
C ARG A 323 17.22 3.24 -2.78
N ASN A 324 17.63 4.44 -2.40
CA ASN A 324 18.79 4.63 -1.53
C ASN A 324 18.54 4.07 -0.12
N VAL A 325 17.33 4.22 0.42
CA VAL A 325 16.94 3.53 1.66
C VAL A 325 17.03 2.02 1.52
N GLN A 326 16.49 1.44 0.43
CA GLN A 326 16.59 0.00 0.16
C GLN A 326 18.03 -0.48 0.03
N LEU A 327 18.91 0.30 -0.60
CA LEU A 327 20.33 -0.02 -0.71
C LEU A 327 21.04 0.04 0.65
N GLU A 328 20.66 0.95 1.53
CA GLU A 328 21.21 1.03 2.88
C GLU A 328 20.77 -0.13 3.74
N LEU A 329 19.49 -0.54 3.67
CA LEU A 329 19.01 -1.75 4.32
C LEU A 329 19.78 -2.99 3.82
N LEU A 330 20.00 -3.10 2.51
CA LEU A 330 20.82 -4.16 1.90
C LEU A 330 22.28 -4.16 2.38
N LYS A 331 22.89 -2.98 2.58
CA LYS A 331 24.27 -2.85 3.08
C LYS A 331 24.37 -3.17 4.57
N ASN A 332 23.48 -2.61 5.38
CA ASN A 332 23.45 -2.77 6.84
C ASN A 332 23.09 -4.21 7.26
N ARG A 333 22.53 -5.00 6.35
CA ARG A 333 22.43 -6.46 6.47
C ARG A 333 23.78 -7.14 6.74
N LYS A 334 24.90 -6.60 6.24
CA LYS A 334 26.24 -7.12 6.57
C LYS A 334 26.58 -7.02 8.06
N MET A 335 25.79 -6.28 8.85
CA MET A 335 25.94 -6.06 10.29
C MET A 335 24.80 -6.66 11.15
N GLY A 336 23.92 -7.52 10.60
CA GLY A 336 23.00 -8.33 11.42
C GLY A 336 21.50 -8.00 11.36
N ARG A 337 21.03 -7.12 10.47
CA ARG A 337 19.59 -7.03 10.12
C ARG A 337 19.21 -8.15 9.14
N SER A 338 18.01 -8.71 9.28
CA SER A 338 17.67 -10.01 8.65
C SER A 338 17.25 -9.92 7.18
N HIS A 339 16.66 -8.81 6.71
CA HIS A 339 15.95 -8.79 5.42
C HIS A 339 16.31 -7.64 4.44
N PRO A 340 16.31 -7.88 3.12
CA PRO A 340 16.70 -6.90 2.09
C PRO A 340 15.72 -5.74 1.84
N PHE A 341 14.49 -5.82 2.35
CA PHE A 341 13.42 -4.84 2.07
C PHE A 341 12.64 -4.40 3.33
N TYR A 342 13.16 -4.73 4.52
CA TYR A 342 12.65 -4.28 5.83
C TYR A 342 13.68 -4.47 6.94
#